data_AF-A0A6I9U285-F1
#
_entry.id   AF-A0A6I9U285-F1
#
_cell.length_a   1.000
_cell.length_b   1.000
_cell.length_c   1.000
_cell.angle_alpha   90.00
_cell.angle_beta   90.00
_cell.angle_gamma   90.00
#
_symmetry.space_group_name_H-M   'P 1'
#
loop_
_entity.id
_entity.type
_entity.pdbx_description
1 polymer ?
#
loop_
_entity_poly.entity_id
_entity_poly.type
_entity_poly.pdbx_seq_one_letter_code
_entity_poly.pdbx_strand_id
1 'polypeptide(L)'
;MAGFPAADVEKELNPGFDKNFQVDPVSSNVATSKGIKERDEAEKKEDEKTDALQSFKTAIIVSGMVVAVVGAIFAVTKKLREK
;
A
#
# COMPACT_ATOMS: atom_id res chain seq x y z
N MET A 1 -1.07 15.14 54.74
CA MET A 1 -1.74 14.12 53.91
C MET A 1 -2.56 14.88 52.88
N ALA A 2 -2.04 15.03 51.66
CA ALA A 2 -2.77 15.71 50.59
C ALA A 2 -3.92 14.79 50.17
N GLY A 3 -5.16 15.24 50.34
CA GLY A 3 -6.35 14.49 49.91
C GLY A 3 -6.44 14.47 48.39
N PHE A 4 -7.15 13.48 47.86
CA PHE A 4 -7.46 13.43 46.44
C PHE A 4 -8.26 14.69 46.04
N PRO A 5 -7.98 15.29 44.88
CA PRO A 5 -8.78 16.40 44.37
C PRO A 5 -10.23 15.93 44.17
N ALA A 6 -11.19 16.81 44.44
CA ALA A 6 -12.59 16.52 44.19
C ALA A 6 -12.80 16.25 42.69
N ALA A 7 -13.41 15.10 42.37
CA ALA A 7 -13.78 14.76 40.99
C ALA A 7 -14.82 15.77 40.47
N ASP A 8 -14.59 16.29 39.27
CA ASP A 8 -15.51 17.22 38.60
C ASP A 8 -16.57 16.41 37.86
N VAL A 9 -17.61 16.04 38.60
CA VAL A 9 -18.68 15.15 38.15
C VAL A 9 -19.39 15.68 36.91
N GLU A 10 -19.48 17.00 36.73
CA GLU A 10 -20.12 17.59 35.55
C GLU A 10 -19.28 17.43 34.28
N LYS A 11 -17.95 17.56 34.38
CA LYS A 11 -17.06 17.33 33.23
C LYS A 11 -16.89 15.85 32.92
N GLU A 12 -16.81 15.00 33.93
CA GLU A 12 -16.63 13.56 33.76
C GLU A 12 -17.88 12.86 33.21
N LEU A 13 -19.09 13.31 33.58
CA LEU A 13 -20.34 12.75 33.04
C LEU A 13 -20.67 13.23 31.62
N ASN A 14 -20.06 14.33 31.18
CA ASN A 14 -20.30 14.91 29.87
C ASN A 14 -19.00 14.94 29.01
N PRO A 15 -18.61 13.80 28.41
CA PRO A 15 -17.37 13.69 27.63
C PRO A 15 -17.32 14.61 26.40
N GLY A 16 -18.45 15.20 25.99
CA GLY A 16 -18.50 16.21 24.92
C GLY A 16 -18.03 17.61 25.32
N PHE A 17 -17.98 17.92 26.63
CA PHE A 17 -17.55 19.22 27.16
C PHE A 17 -16.05 19.26 27.46
N ASP A 18 -15.44 18.11 27.76
CA ASP A 18 -14.01 18.03 28.03
C ASP A 18 -13.23 17.63 26.76
N LYS A 19 -12.75 18.62 26.01
CA LYS A 19 -11.96 18.39 24.78
C LYS A 19 -10.46 18.21 25.05
N ASN A 20 -10.04 18.40 26.31
CA ASN A 20 -8.63 18.44 26.70
C ASN A 20 -8.30 17.23 27.59
N PHE A 21 -8.55 16.03 27.08
CA PHE A 21 -8.01 14.82 27.69
C PHE A 21 -6.47 14.87 27.57
N GLN A 22 -5.79 15.07 28.70
CA GLN A 22 -4.34 14.90 28.79
C GLN A 22 -4.03 13.42 28.64
N VAL A 23 -3.89 12.98 27.39
CA VAL A 23 -3.32 11.66 27.09
C VAL A 23 -1.83 11.70 27.43
N ASP A 24 -1.38 10.65 28.11
CA ASP A 24 0.03 10.50 28.42
C ASP A 24 0.85 10.51 27.11
N PRO A 25 1.93 11.31 27.01
CA PRO A 25 2.69 11.49 25.78
C PRO A 25 3.26 10.17 25.22
N VAL A 26 3.46 9.14 26.06
CA VAL A 26 3.87 7.81 25.59
C VAL A 26 2.76 7.15 24.78
N SER A 27 1.49 7.32 25.16
CA SER A 27 0.35 6.77 24.44
C SER A 27 0.14 7.44 23.07
N SER A 28 0.31 8.76 22.98
CA SER A 28 0.27 9.48 21.69
C SER A 28 1.37 9.00 20.75
N ASN A 29 2.58 8.79 21.24
CA ASN A 29 3.70 8.32 20.43
C ASN A 29 3.46 6.91 19.86
N VAL A 30 2.87 6.00 20.65
CA VAL A 30 2.53 4.65 20.19
C VAL A 30 1.42 4.66 19.13
N ALA A 31 0.42 5.53 19.27
CA ALA A 31 -0.66 5.66 18.27
C ALA A 31 -0.13 6.23 16.94
N THR A 32 0.73 7.24 17.00
CA THR A 32 1.36 7.82 15.80
C THR A 32 2.32 6.82 15.13
N SER A 33 3.13 6.10 15.92
CA SER A 33 4.05 5.08 15.41
C SER A 33 3.33 3.92 14.71
N LYS A 34 2.22 3.42 15.28
CA LYS A 34 1.39 2.39 14.66
C LYS A 34 0.75 2.86 13.36
N GLY A 35 0.22 4.09 13.33
CA GLY A 35 -0.38 4.67 12.13
C GLY A 35 0.61 4.92 10.99
N ILE A 36 1.88 5.18 11.29
CA ILE A 36 2.94 5.30 10.26
C ILE A 36 3.29 3.92 9.70
N LYS A 37 3.48 2.93 10.58
CA LYS A 37 3.86 1.57 10.18
C LYS A 37 2.79 0.87 9.32
N GLU A 38 1.52 1.08 9.64
CA GLU A 38 0.40 0.51 8.89
C GLU A 38 0.27 1.12 7.48
N ARG A 39 0.61 2.41 7.31
CA ARG A 39 0.65 3.07 5.99
C ARG A 39 1.79 2.55 5.12
N ASP A 40 2.99 2.39 5.70
CA ASP A 40 4.16 1.81 5.02
C ASP A 40 3.90 0.37 4.55
N GLU A 41 3.20 -0.45 5.34
CA GLU A 41 2.85 -1.84 4.95
C GLU A 41 1.73 -1.91 3.92
N ALA A 42 0.82 -0.93 3.88
CA ALA A 42 -0.23 -0.84 2.88
C ALA A 42 0.36 -0.39 1.52
N GLU A 43 1.20 0.65 1.52
CA GLU A 43 1.85 1.19 0.32
C GLU A 43 2.69 0.12 -0.38
N LYS A 44 3.54 -0.60 0.35
CA LYS A 44 4.36 -1.70 -0.19
C LYS A 44 3.53 -2.79 -0.88
N LYS A 45 2.38 -3.15 -0.30
CA LYS A 45 1.49 -4.18 -0.86
C LYS A 45 0.77 -3.69 -2.12
N GLU A 46 0.60 -2.39 -2.30
CA GLU A 46 0.01 -1.80 -3.51
C GLU A 46 1.06 -1.67 -4.62
N ASP A 47 2.27 -1.25 -4.27
CA ASP A 47 3.41 -1.19 -5.20
C ASP A 47 3.77 -2.59 -5.75
N GLU A 48 3.85 -3.62 -4.91
CA GLU A 48 4.13 -4.99 -5.36
C GLU A 48 3.07 -5.52 -6.35
N LYS A 49 1.80 -5.19 -6.14
CA LYS A 49 0.70 -5.61 -7.02
C LYS A 49 0.76 -4.88 -8.36
N THR A 50 1.05 -3.58 -8.33
CA THR A 50 1.14 -2.78 -9.55
C THR A 50 2.36 -3.15 -10.38
N ASP A 51 3.49 -3.43 -9.74
CA ASP A 51 4.72 -3.90 -10.40
C ASP A 51 4.53 -5.27 -11.07
N ALA A 52 3.90 -6.21 -10.37
CA ALA A 52 3.58 -7.53 -10.95
C ALA A 52 2.69 -7.43 -12.21
N LEU A 53 1.70 -6.53 -12.20
CA LEU A 53 0.83 -6.30 -13.36
C LEU A 53 1.56 -5.60 -14.52
N GLN A 54 2.48 -4.69 -14.22
CA GLN A 54 3.33 -4.05 -15.24
C GLN A 54 4.30 -5.05 -15.87
N SER A 55 4.93 -5.89 -15.05
CA SER A 55 5.80 -6.98 -15.49
C SER A 55 5.05 -7.98 -16.37
N PHE A 56 3.81 -8.34 -16.00
CA PHE A 56 2.96 -9.23 -16.80
C PHE A 56 2.57 -8.62 -18.15
N LYS A 57 2.16 -7.34 -18.19
CA LYS A 57 1.85 -6.64 -19.46
C LYS A 57 3.08 -6.59 -20.38
N THR A 58 4.25 -6.26 -19.82
CA THR A 58 5.50 -6.22 -20.57
C THR A 58 5.86 -7.60 -21.12
N ALA A 59 5.73 -8.66 -20.32
CA ALA A 59 6.00 -10.02 -20.74
C ALA A 59 5.12 -10.47 -21.92
N ILE A 60 3.82 -10.14 -21.89
CA ILE A 60 2.91 -10.42 -23.01
C ILE A 60 3.38 -9.71 -24.29
N ILE A 61 3.69 -8.42 -24.21
CA ILE A 61 4.12 -7.63 -25.39
C ILE A 61 5.41 -8.22 -25.98
N VAL A 62 6.41 -8.49 -25.14
CA VAL A 62 7.69 -9.07 -25.56
C VAL A 62 7.46 -10.46 -26.18
N SER A 63 6.60 -11.29 -25.57
CA SER A 63 6.28 -12.62 -26.11
C SER A 63 5.64 -12.54 -27.51
N GLY A 64 4.76 -11.55 -27.74
CA GLY A 64 4.13 -11.32 -29.03
C GLY A 64 5.14 -10.91 -30.11
N MET A 65 6.08 -10.03 -29.78
CA MET A 65 7.14 -9.61 -30.71
C MET A 65 8.01 -10.79 -31.16
N VAL A 66 8.41 -11.67 -30.25
CA VAL A 66 9.24 -12.85 -30.59
C VAL A 66 8.51 -13.77 -31.56
N VAL A 67 7.23 -14.07 -31.31
CA VAL A 67 6.42 -14.90 -32.21
C VAL A 67 6.28 -14.25 -33.58
N ALA A 68 6.05 -12.93 -33.66
CA ALA A 68 5.94 -12.21 -34.92
C ALA A 68 7.24 -12.25 -35.73
N VAL A 69 8.40 -12.06 -35.08
CA VAL A 69 9.72 -12.13 -35.74
C VAL A 69 9.98 -13.53 -36.29
N VAL A 70 9.74 -14.58 -35.50
CA VAL A 70 9.88 -15.97 -35.96
C VAL A 70 8.93 -16.26 -37.12
N GLY A 71 7.68 -15.81 -37.03
CA GLY A 71 6.69 -15.97 -38.09
C GLY A 71 7.09 -15.28 -39.40
N ALA A 72 7.66 -14.07 -39.32
CA ALA A 72 8.15 -13.34 -40.49
C ALA A 72 9.32 -14.06 -41.17
N ILE A 73 10.32 -14.51 -40.39
CA ILE A 73 11.46 -15.27 -40.92
C ILE A 73 10.99 -16.59 -41.53
N PHE A 74 10.06 -17.30 -40.86
CA PHE A 74 9.48 -18.54 -41.36
C PHE A 74 8.70 -18.34 -42.67
N ALA A 75 7.93 -17.26 -42.79
CA ALA A 75 7.20 -16.95 -44.01
C ALA A 75 8.16 -16.67 -45.19
N VAL A 76 9.21 -15.89 -44.96
CA VAL A 76 10.22 -15.57 -46.00
C VAL A 76 10.98 -16.83 -46.42
N THR A 77 11.46 -17.62 -45.46
CA THR A 77 12.22 -18.84 -45.75
C THR A 77 11.37 -19.93 -46.40
N LYS A 78 10.11 -20.09 -46.00
CA LYS A 78 9.15 -20.99 -46.67
C LYS A 78 8.88 -20.56 -48.11
N LYS A 79 8.69 -19.26 -48.35
CA LYS A 79 8.47 -18.70 -49.71
C LYS A 79 9.64 -18.98 -50.65
N LEU A 80 10.87 -19.01 -50.14
CA LEU A 80 12.08 -19.32 -50.92
C LEU A 80 12.28 -20.82 -51.17
N ARG A 81 11.75 -21.69 -50.30
CA ARG A 81 11.90 -23.16 -50.39
C ARG A 81 10.86 -23.83 -51.31
N GLU A 82 9.82 -23.11 -51.71
CA GLU A 82 8.81 -23.56 -52.69
C GLU A 82 9.15 -23.21 -54.16
N LYS A 83 10.38 -22.74 -54.44
CA LYS A 83 10.96 -22.67 -55.79
C LYS A 83 11.99 -23.77 -55.98
#